data_AF-D3IF77-F1
#
_entry.id   AF-D3IF77-F1
#
_cell.length_a   1.000
_cell.length_b   1.000
_cell.length_c   1.000
_cell.angle_alpha   90.00
_cell.angle_beta   90.00
_cell.angle_gamma   90.00
#
_symmetry.space_group_name_H-M   'P 1'
#
loop_
_entity.id
_entity.type
_entity.pdbx_description
1 polymer ?
#
loop_
_entity_poly.entity_id
_entity_poly.type
_entity_poly.pdbx_seq_one_letter_code
_entity_poly.pdbx_strand_id
1 'polypeptide(L)'
;MKGKDTNNNARQIITMDEHGNVTIPNGEIWMGEYEIANLLGVFGHTVRTQVREIYKAGLLHPHTAERNIRIAEGRWLDAYSLKMVIVLAFRIRSQRAKRFREHVIAMLTERHERFVMLLPEQAVPAETP
;
A
#
# COMPACT_ATOMS: atom_id res chain seq x y z
N MET A 1 3.62 33.06 -8.07
CA MET A 1 2.91 32.05 -7.24
C MET A 1 1.50 31.95 -7.78
N LYS A 2 1.23 30.93 -8.60
CA LYS A 2 -0.09 30.71 -9.20
C LYS A 2 -0.78 29.60 -8.40
N GLY A 3 -2.01 29.86 -7.99
CA GLY A 3 -2.80 29.02 -7.10
C GLY A 3 -2.78 27.57 -7.53
N LYS A 4 -2.57 26.68 -6.56
CA LYS A 4 -2.75 25.25 -6.73
C LYS A 4 -4.24 25.01 -6.85
N ASP A 5 -4.70 24.72 -8.05
CA ASP A 5 -6.05 24.24 -8.31
C ASP A 5 -6.17 22.88 -7.61
N THR A 6 -6.56 22.88 -6.34
CA THR A 6 -6.84 21.67 -5.57
C THR A 6 -8.15 21.10 -6.11
N ASN A 7 -8.07 20.37 -7.22
CA ASN A 7 -9.09 19.40 -7.55
C ASN A 7 -9.02 18.29 -6.50
N ASN A 8 -9.74 18.50 -5.40
CA ASN A 8 -9.73 17.70 -4.17
C ASN A 8 -10.42 16.32 -4.33
N ASN A 9 -10.46 15.78 -5.55
CA ASN A 9 -11.23 14.58 -5.90
C ASN A 9 -10.38 13.45 -6.52
N ALA A 10 -9.07 13.65 -6.69
CA ALA A 10 -8.17 12.62 -7.20
C ALA A 10 -7.64 11.75 -6.05
N ARG A 11 -8.18 10.54 -5.91
CA ARG A 11 -7.71 9.54 -4.94
C ARG A 11 -6.27 9.12 -5.26
N GLN A 12 -5.45 9.04 -4.22
CA GLN A 12 -4.09 8.54 -4.34
C GLN A 12 -4.12 7.01 -4.42
N ILE A 13 -3.75 6.46 -5.57
CA ILE A 13 -3.73 5.03 -5.84
C ILE A 13 -2.33 4.59 -6.25
N ILE A 14 -2.00 3.34 -5.92
CA ILE A 14 -0.76 2.71 -6.39
C ILE A 14 -0.98 2.28 -7.84
N THR A 15 0.00 2.54 -8.70
CA THR A 15 0.00 2.08 -10.09
C THR A 15 1.22 1.23 -10.37
N MET A 16 1.09 0.36 -11.36
CA MET A 16 2.19 -0.40 -11.93
C MET A 16 2.04 -0.40 -13.45
N ASP A 17 3.07 0.06 -14.16
CA ASP A 17 3.06 0.09 -15.62
C ASP A 17 3.24 -1.32 -16.23
N GLU A 18 3.34 -1.37 -17.56
CA GLU A 18 3.57 -2.61 -18.31
C GLU A 18 4.96 -3.20 -18.10
N HIS A 19 5.95 -2.36 -17.80
CA HIS A 19 7.31 -2.77 -17.49
C HIS A 19 7.45 -3.31 -16.04
N GLY A 20 6.46 -3.05 -15.19
CA GLY A 20 6.45 -3.46 -13.79
C GLY A 20 6.97 -2.41 -12.82
N ASN A 21 7.17 -1.17 -13.27
CA ASN A 21 7.56 -0.08 -12.40
C ASN A 21 6.37 0.30 -11.52
N VAL A 22 6.57 0.25 -10.20
CA VAL A 22 5.56 0.58 -9.20
C VAL A 22 5.72 2.03 -8.79
N THR A 23 4.62 2.78 -8.80
CA THR A 23 4.54 4.14 -8.28
C THR A 23 3.62 4.16 -7.07
N ILE A 24 4.18 4.49 -5.90
CA ILE A 24 3.42 4.70 -4.66
C ILE A 24 3.34 6.21 -4.40
N PRO A 25 2.15 6.83 -4.41
CA PRO A 25 2.00 8.26 -4.17
C PRO A 25 2.29 8.62 -2.71
N ASN A 26 2.73 9.85 -2.49
CA ASN A 26 2.86 10.42 -1.15
C ASN A 26 1.48 10.83 -0.64
N GLY A 27 0.95 10.12 0.36
CA GLY A 27 -0.31 10.47 1.01
C GLY A 27 -1.11 9.25 1.48
N GLU A 28 -2.36 9.52 1.84
CA GLU A 28 -3.28 8.49 2.30
C GLU A 28 -3.81 7.66 1.10
N ILE A 29 -3.54 6.36 1.09
CA ILE A 29 -3.90 5.46 -0.01
C ILE A 29 -5.18 4.71 0.34
N TRP A 30 -6.16 4.82 -0.57
CA TRP A 30 -7.43 4.10 -0.51
C TRP A 30 -7.83 3.60 -1.89
N MET A 31 -7.73 2.29 -2.06
CA MET A 31 -7.93 1.63 -3.34
C MET A 31 -9.18 0.76 -3.30
N GLY A 32 -10.03 0.92 -4.30
CA GLY A 32 -11.16 0.01 -4.51
C GLY A 32 -10.70 -1.34 -5.03
N GLU A 33 -11.59 -2.30 -4.98
CA GLU A 33 -11.32 -3.67 -5.40
C GLU A 33 -10.76 -3.78 -6.82
N TYR A 34 -11.35 -3.07 -7.79
CA TYR A 34 -10.88 -3.09 -9.18
C TYR A 34 -9.46 -2.54 -9.33
N GLU A 35 -9.13 -1.49 -8.58
CA GLU A 35 -7.80 -0.87 -8.59
C GLU A 35 -6.75 -1.84 -8.04
N ILE A 36 -7.09 -2.57 -6.96
CA ILE A 36 -6.23 -3.61 -6.38
C ILE A 36 -6.10 -4.81 -7.31
N ALA A 37 -7.19 -5.24 -7.91
CA ALA A 37 -7.22 -6.34 -8.86
C ALA A 37 -6.30 -6.05 -10.07
N ASN A 38 -6.36 -4.83 -10.60
CA ASN A 38 -5.49 -4.37 -11.69
C ASN A 38 -4.01 -4.27 -11.26
N LEU A 39 -3.74 -3.73 -10.06
CA LEU A 39 -2.39 -3.66 -9.52
C LEU A 39 -1.78 -5.07 -9.38
N LEU A 40 -2.53 -6.01 -8.82
CA LEU A 40 -2.06 -7.36 -8.53
C LEU A 40 -2.26 -8.35 -9.69
N GLY A 41 -2.86 -7.93 -10.81
CA GLY A 41 -3.07 -8.82 -11.97
C GLY A 41 -3.98 -10.02 -11.66
N VAL A 42 -5.08 -9.79 -10.94
CA VAL A 42 -6.07 -10.82 -10.59
C VAL A 42 -7.48 -10.32 -10.87
N PHE A 43 -8.48 -11.18 -10.71
CA PHE A 43 -9.87 -10.77 -10.77
C PHE A 43 -10.34 -10.16 -9.44
N GLY A 44 -11.31 -9.26 -9.52
CA GLY A 44 -11.91 -8.65 -8.32
C GLY A 44 -12.48 -9.66 -7.33
N HIS A 45 -13.07 -10.77 -7.82
CA HIS A 45 -13.55 -11.84 -6.95
C HIS A 45 -12.44 -12.44 -6.08
N THR A 46 -11.20 -12.54 -6.60
CA THR A 46 -10.04 -13.03 -5.85
C THR A 46 -9.71 -12.08 -4.71
N VAL A 47 -9.77 -10.77 -4.96
CA VAL A 47 -9.57 -9.74 -3.92
C VAL A 47 -10.62 -9.87 -2.82
N ARG A 48 -11.92 -9.94 -3.16
CA ARG A 48 -13.01 -10.13 -2.18
C ARG A 48 -12.81 -11.36 -1.31
N THR A 49 -12.48 -12.50 -1.92
CA THR A 49 -12.23 -13.75 -1.20
C THR A 49 -11.08 -13.59 -0.22
N GLN A 50 -9.96 -13.02 -0.65
CA GLN A 50 -8.78 -12.85 0.21
C GLN A 50 -9.02 -11.83 1.33
N VAL A 51 -9.74 -10.74 1.07
CA VAL A 51 -10.16 -9.77 2.10
C VAL A 51 -10.97 -10.47 3.19
N ARG A 52 -11.96 -11.28 2.80
CA ARG A 52 -12.77 -12.04 3.76
C ARG A 52 -11.92 -12.98 4.61
N GLU A 53 -10.95 -13.67 4.01
CA GLU A 53 -10.05 -14.58 4.74
C GLU A 53 -9.06 -13.82 5.65
N ILE A 54 -8.65 -12.60 5.28
CA ILE A 54 -7.83 -11.72 6.13
C ILE A 54 -8.63 -11.31 7.39
N TYR A 55 -9.90 -10.93 7.22
CA TYR A 55 -10.76 -10.56 8.34
C TYR A 55 -11.10 -11.75 9.23
N LYS A 56 -11.43 -12.91 8.66
CA LYS A 56 -11.66 -14.14 9.43
C LYS A 56 -10.44 -14.54 10.27
N ALA A 57 -9.24 -14.35 9.73
CA ALA A 57 -8.00 -14.63 10.43
C ALA A 57 -7.61 -13.55 11.46
N GLY A 58 -8.37 -12.46 11.59
CA GLY A 58 -8.08 -11.37 12.51
C GLY A 58 -6.82 -10.55 12.16
N LEU A 59 -6.28 -10.70 10.94
CA LEU A 59 -5.05 -10.02 10.54
C LEU A 59 -5.23 -8.51 10.39
N LEU A 60 -6.44 -8.08 10.01
CA LEU A 60 -6.85 -6.69 9.93
C LEU A 60 -8.29 -6.54 10.41
N HIS A 61 -8.64 -5.38 10.95
CA HIS A 61 -10.00 -5.09 11.41
C HIS A 61 -10.73 -4.20 10.38
N PRO A 62 -11.96 -4.54 9.96
CA PRO A 62 -12.68 -3.80 8.91
C PRO A 62 -12.75 -2.28 9.14
N HIS A 63 -13.04 -1.84 10.38
CA HIS A 63 -13.08 -0.40 10.75
C HIS A 63 -11.82 0.40 10.42
N THR A 64 -10.66 -0.26 10.33
CA THR A 64 -9.37 0.40 10.06
C THR A 64 -8.86 0.12 8.66
N ALA A 65 -9.33 -0.97 8.05
CA ALA A 65 -8.79 -1.47 6.80
C ALA A 65 -9.66 -1.14 5.59
N GLU A 66 -10.92 -0.77 5.81
CA GLU A 66 -11.94 -0.54 4.80
C GLU A 66 -12.77 0.69 5.16
N ARG A 67 -13.10 1.48 4.14
CA ARG A 67 -14.01 2.61 4.27
C ARG A 67 -14.83 2.79 3.01
N ASN A 68 -16.06 3.27 3.19
CA ASN A 68 -16.90 3.67 2.08
C ASN A 68 -16.55 5.12 1.69
N ILE A 69 -16.10 5.32 0.45
CA ILE A 69 -15.68 6.62 -0.07
C ILE A 69 -16.60 7.07 -1.21
N ARG A 70 -16.95 8.36 -1.19
CA ARG A 70 -17.70 8.97 -2.29
C ARG A 70 -16.75 9.27 -3.44
N ILE A 71 -17.04 8.69 -4.61
CA ILE A 71 -16.24 8.88 -5.83
C ILE A 71 -16.91 9.82 -6.83
N ALA A 72 -18.24 9.98 -6.74
CA ALA A 72 -19.01 10.99 -7.47
C ALA A 72 -20.36 11.23 -6.77
N GLU A 73 -21.16 12.14 -7.30
CA GLU A 73 -22.54 12.30 -6.84
C GLU A 73 -23.31 10.98 -6.94
N GLY A 74 -23.89 10.55 -5.81
CA GLY A 74 -24.62 9.29 -5.72
C GLY A 74 -23.77 8.02 -5.84
N ARG A 75 -22.45 8.10 -6.05
CA ARG A 75 -21.58 6.93 -6.23
C ARG A 75 -20.57 6.78 -5.09
N TRP A 76 -20.63 5.62 -4.45
CA TRP A 76 -19.77 5.21 -3.37
C TRP A 76 -19.01 3.95 -3.75
N LEU A 77 -17.85 3.76 -3.13
CA LEU A 77 -16.95 2.63 -3.37
C LEU A 77 -16.39 2.16 -2.03
N ASP A 78 -16.39 0.85 -1.82
CA ASP A 78 -15.63 0.26 -0.72
C ASP A 78 -14.15 0.27 -1.09
N ALA A 79 -13.37 1.02 -0.32
CA ALA A 79 -11.96 1.19 -0.53
C ALA A 79 -11.16 0.64 0.64
N TYR A 80 -10.01 0.07 0.30
CA TYR A 80 -9.11 -0.58 1.23
C TYR A 80 -7.84 0.23 1.42
N SER A 81 -7.36 0.22 2.66
CA SER A 81 -6.12 0.89 3.06
C SER A 81 -4.88 0.29 2.43
N LEU A 82 -3.77 1.04 2.42
CA LEU A 82 -2.45 0.54 2.05
C LEU A 82 -2.08 -0.79 2.76
N LYS A 83 -2.40 -0.91 4.06
CA LYS A 83 -2.12 -2.12 4.84
C LYS A 83 -2.80 -3.34 4.22
N MET A 84 -4.07 -3.21 3.83
CA MET A 84 -4.80 -4.28 3.15
C MET A 84 -4.15 -4.63 1.81
N VAL A 85 -3.79 -3.63 0.99
CA VAL A 85 -3.14 -3.86 -0.32
C VAL A 85 -1.83 -4.64 -0.17
N ILE A 86 -1.00 -4.28 0.83
CA ILE A 86 0.25 -4.99 1.12
C ILE A 86 -0.04 -6.43 1.54
N VAL A 87 -0.95 -6.67 2.50
CA VAL A 87 -1.30 -8.02 2.95
C VAL A 87 -1.82 -8.88 1.80
N LEU A 88 -2.68 -8.32 0.95
CA LEU A 88 -3.19 -9.00 -0.25
C LEU A 88 -2.06 -9.39 -1.20
N ALA A 89 -1.11 -8.48 -1.44
CA ALA A 89 0.04 -8.77 -2.26
C ALA A 89 0.86 -9.94 -1.71
N PHE A 90 1.04 -10.06 -0.39
CA PHE A 90 1.72 -11.20 0.24
C PHE A 90 0.95 -12.52 0.16
N ARG A 91 -0.38 -12.48 0.10
CA ARG A 91 -1.21 -13.70 -0.02
C ARG A 91 -1.45 -14.16 -1.46
N ILE A 92 -1.43 -13.25 -2.43
CA ILE A 92 -1.78 -13.54 -3.82
C ILE A 92 -0.55 -13.98 -4.63
N ARG A 93 -0.66 -15.13 -5.29
CA ARG A 93 0.40 -15.71 -6.14
C ARG A 93 0.20 -15.33 -7.61
N SER A 94 0.47 -14.07 -7.94
CA SER A 94 0.52 -13.58 -9.32
C SER A 94 1.88 -12.91 -9.61
N GLN A 95 2.21 -12.78 -10.89
CA GLN A 95 3.47 -12.13 -11.31
C GLN A 95 3.49 -10.64 -10.94
N ARG A 96 2.35 -9.93 -11.08
CA ARG A 96 2.24 -8.53 -10.68
C ARG A 96 2.30 -8.38 -9.16
N ALA A 97 1.69 -9.26 -8.37
CA ALA A 97 1.85 -9.26 -6.92
C ALA A 97 3.30 -9.53 -6.49
N LYS A 98 4.02 -10.42 -7.19
CA LYS A 98 5.46 -10.66 -6.95
C LYS A 98 6.27 -9.38 -7.12
N ARG A 99 6.13 -8.69 -8.25
CA ARG A 99 6.83 -7.43 -8.50
C ARG A 99 6.49 -6.36 -7.46
N PHE A 100 5.23 -6.25 -7.08
CA PHE A 100 4.82 -5.31 -6.04
C PHE A 100 5.44 -5.64 -4.68
N ARG A 101 5.51 -6.92 -4.28
CA ARG A 101 6.21 -7.33 -3.04
C ARG A 101 7.69 -6.97 -3.07
N GLU A 102 8.37 -7.26 -4.19
CA GLU A 102 9.79 -6.95 -4.36
C GLU A 102 10.04 -5.44 -4.23
N HIS A 103 9.19 -4.61 -4.85
CA HIS A 103 9.27 -3.16 -4.72
C HIS A 103 9.03 -2.68 -3.28
N VAL A 104 8.01 -3.20 -2.59
CA VAL A 104 7.74 -2.84 -1.19
C VAL A 104 8.92 -3.21 -0.28
N ILE A 105 9.52 -4.38 -0.47
CA ILE A 105 10.69 -4.82 0.29
C ILE A 105 11.88 -3.89 0.01
N ALA A 106 12.20 -3.62 -1.25
CA ALA A 106 13.30 -2.72 -1.62
C ALA A 106 13.13 -1.32 -1.01
N MET A 107 11.93 -0.73 -1.13
CA MET A 107 11.62 0.57 -0.55
C MET A 107 11.82 0.60 0.98
N LEU A 108 11.36 -0.45 1.68
CA LEU A 108 11.51 -0.55 3.13
C LEU A 108 12.98 -0.70 3.54
N THR A 109 13.74 -1.52 2.81
CA THR A 109 15.18 -1.71 3.05
C THR A 109 15.96 -0.41 2.84
N GLU A 110 15.75 0.30 1.73
CA GLU A 110 16.39 1.60 1.46
C GLU A 110 16.04 2.66 2.52
N ARG A 111 14.81 2.64 3.03
CA ARG A 111 14.39 3.55 4.10
C ARG A 111 15.03 3.17 5.44
N HIS A 112 15.13 1.86 5.72
CA HIS A 112 15.79 1.35 6.92
C HIS A 112 17.28 1.71 6.90
N GLU A 113 17.99 1.47 5.81
CA GLU A 113 19.41 1.82 5.65
C GLU A 113 19.65 3.32 5.86
N ARG A 114 18.84 4.18 5.21
CA ARG A 114 18.92 5.63 5.44
C ARG A 114 18.65 6.01 6.89
N PHE A 115 17.70 5.35 7.56
CA PHE A 115 17.43 5.60 8.96
C PHE A 115 18.62 5.21 9.84
N VAL A 116 19.22 4.04 9.61
CA VAL A 116 20.41 3.57 10.34
C VAL A 116 21.61 4.48 10.11
N MET A 117 21.86 4.92 8.87
CA MET A 117 22.94 5.87 8.57
C MET A 117 22.79 7.24 9.25
N LEU A 118 21.57 7.60 9.66
CA LEU A 118 21.29 8.85 10.38
C LEU A 118 21.36 8.69 11.91
N LEU A 119 21.59 7.48 12.43
CA LEU A 119 21.83 7.25 13.84
C LEU A 119 23.32 7.51 14.14
N PRO A 120 23.67 8.30 15.16
CA PRO A 120 25.05 8.38 15.62
C PRO A 120 25.48 6.99 16.10
N GLU A 121 26.65 6.55 15.66
CA GLU A 121 27.36 5.36 16.15
C GLU A 121 27.24 5.36 17.67
N GLN A 122 26.58 4.35 18.25
CA GLN A 122 26.50 4.24 19.71
C GLN A 122 27.94 4.17 20.21
N ALA A 123 28.39 5.21 20.91
CA ALA A 123 29.71 5.24 21.52
C ALA A 123 29.83 4.03 22.44
N VAL A 124 30.65 3.07 22.04
CA VAL A 124 31.08 1.96 22.90
C VAL A 124 31.60 2.60 24.18
N PRO A 125 30.98 2.38 25.35
CA PRO A 125 31.50 2.94 26.58
C PRO A 125 32.89 2.34 26.76
N ALA A 126 33.90 3.21 26.85
CA ALA A 126 35.26 2.80 27.14
C ALA A 126 35.23 1.97 28.43
N GLU A 127 35.48 0.66 28.30
CA GLU A 127 35.82 -0.18 29.43
C GLU A 127 36.97 0.53 30.16
N THR A 128 36.67 0.98 31.36
CA THR A 128 37.65 1.62 32.24
C THR A 128 38.28 0.49 33.06
N PRO A 129 39.61 0.51 33.29
CA PRO A 129 40.39 -0.67 33.70
C PRO A 129 40.07 -1.20 35.10
#